data_AF-A0A352Z2L4-F1
#
_entry.id   AF-A0A352Z2L4-F1
#
_cell.length_a   1.000
_cell.length_b   1.000
_cell.length_c   1.000
_cell.angle_alpha   90.00
_cell.angle_beta   90.00
_cell.angle_gamma   90.00
#
_symmetry.space_group_name_H-M   'P 1'
#
loop_
_entity.id
_entity.type
_entity.pdbx_description
1 polymer ?
#
loop_
_entity_poly.entity_id
_entity_poly.type
_entity_poly.pdbx_seq_one_letter_code
_entity_poly.pdbx_strand_id
1 'polypeptide(L)' 'DPVVPVETGHSSCTLCTLGNIACELKKTIKWDPSTETFIDDADGAATKLMHYQYRSPWKLV' A
#
# COMPACT_ATOMS: atom_id res chain seq x y z
N ASP A 1 23.07 -5.84 -12.05
CA ASP A 1 22.31 -4.88 -11.24
C ASP A 1 21.00 -4.56 -11.93
N PRO A 2 19.90 -4.33 -11.18
CA PRO A 2 18.68 -3.78 -11.76
C PRO A 2 18.95 -2.41 -12.39
N VAL A 3 18.10 -2.04 -13.37
CA VAL A 3 18.24 -0.77 -14.11
C VAL A 3 18.12 0.46 -13.19
N VAL A 4 17.44 0.31 -12.06
CA VAL A 4 17.31 1.33 -11.01
C VAL A 4 17.57 0.69 -9.64
N PRO A 5 18.00 1.47 -8.63
CA PRO A 5 18.09 0.99 -7.26
C PRO A 5 16.78 0.38 -6.78
N VAL A 6 16.88 -0.69 -5.98
CA VAL A 6 15.73 -1.44 -5.46
C VAL A 6 14.77 -0.53 -4.67
N GLU A 7 15.31 0.42 -3.91
CA GLU A 7 14.54 1.38 -3.12
C GLU A 7 13.68 2.31 -3.99
N THR A 8 14.20 2.71 -5.15
CA THR A 8 13.46 3.53 -6.11
C THR A 8 12.31 2.74 -6.73
N GLY A 9 12.57 1.47 -7.08
CA GLY A 9 11.54 0.56 -7.57
C GLY A 9 10.44 0.36 -6.53
N HIS A 10 10.82 0.06 -5.29
CA HIS A 10 9.90 -0.09 -4.17
C HIS A 10 9.01 1.14 -3.98
N SER A 11 9.62 2.32 -3.85
CA SER A 11 8.90 3.58 -3.64
C SER A 11 7.90 3.88 -4.76
N SER A 12 8.26 3.57 -6.02
CA SER A 12 7.35 3.77 -7.16
C SER A 12 6.14 2.84 -7.10
N CYS A 13 6.33 1.56 -6.75
CA CYS A 13 5.25 0.59 -6.59
C CYS A 13 4.33 0.95 -5.41
N THR A 14 4.91 1.43 -4.31
CA THR A 14 4.16 1.91 -3.14
C THR A 14 3.24 3.06 -3.54
N LEU A 15 3.74 4.07 -4.26
CA LEU A 15 2.92 5.19 -4.70
C LEU A 15 1.76 4.77 -5.62
N CYS A 16 2.00 3.86 -6.57
CA CYS A 16 0.93 3.32 -7.43
C CYS A 16 -0.16 2.62 -6.60
N THR A 17 0.24 1.85 -5.59
CA THR A 17 -0.69 1.13 -4.71
C THR A 17 -1.52 2.09 -3.88
N LEU A 18 -0.89 3.13 -3.31
CA LEU A 18 -1.58 4.20 -2.57
C LEU A 18 -2.61 4.92 -3.47
N GLY A 19 -2.26 5.20 -4.73
CA GLY A 19 -3.17 5.79 -5.71
C GLY A 19 -4.42 4.93 -5.93
N ASN A 20 -4.25 3.60 -6.07
CA ASN A 20 -5.37 2.68 -6.21
C ASN A 20 -6.28 2.68 -4.97
N ILE A 21 -5.69 2.71 -3.77
CA ILE A 21 -6.43 2.76 -2.50
C ILE A 21 -7.24 4.06 -2.38
N ALA A 22 -6.63 5.20 -2.73
CA ALA A 22 -7.32 6.49 -2.74
C ALA A 22 -8.52 6.51 -3.68
N CYS A 23 -8.36 5.93 -4.88
CA CYS A 23 -9.42 5.78 -5.87
C CYS A 23 -10.55 4.86 -5.38
N GLU A 24 -10.23 3.69 -4.80
CA GLU A 24 -11.20 2.73 -4.27
C GLU A 24 -12.05 3.35 -3.15
N LEU A 25 -11.41 4.02 -2.21
CA LEU A 25 -12.08 4.65 -1.06
C LEU A 25 -12.71 6.00 -1.40
N LYS A 26 -12.43 6.55 -2.59
CA LYS A 26 -12.85 7.88 -3.04
C LYS A 26 -12.54 8.98 -2.01
N LYS A 27 -11.42 8.85 -1.30
CA LYS A 27 -10.95 9.81 -0.30
C LYS A 27 -9.47 10.14 -0.52
N THR A 28 -9.07 11.32 -0.07
CA THR A 28 -7.64 11.62 0.08
C THR A 28 -7.10 10.79 1.26
N ILE A 29 -5.88 10.28 1.10
CA ILE A 29 -5.15 9.52 2.11
C ILE A 29 -3.84 10.24 2.41
N LYS A 30 -3.36 10.14 3.66
CA LYS A 30 -2.05 10.63 4.08
C LYS A 30 -1.17 9.46 4.44
N TRP A 31 0.00 9.43 3.82
CA TRP A 31 0.99 8.37 3.97
C TRP A 31 2.25 8.89 4.64
N ASP A 32 2.76 8.14 5.60
CA ASP A 32 4.10 8.33 6.17
C ASP A 32 5.09 7.38 5.49
N PRO A 33 5.99 7.87 4.63
CA PRO A 33 6.98 7.04 3.94
C PRO A 33 8.07 6.51 4.87
N SER A 34 8.23 7.05 6.08
CA SER A 34 9.25 6.60 7.02
C SER A 34 8.82 5.36 7.82
N THR A 35 7.53 5.27 8.13
CA THR A 35 6.94 4.14 8.86
C THR A 35 6.11 3.22 7.99
N GLU A 36 5.85 3.63 6.74
CA GLU A 36 4.97 2.95 5.79
C GLU A 36 3.56 2.72 6.36
N THR A 37 2.97 3.78 6.90
CA THR A 37 1.63 3.74 7.50
C THR A 37 0.75 4.90 7.05
N PHE A 38 -0.57 4.70 7.17
CA PHE A 38 -1.55 5.77 6.95
C PHE A 38 -1.71 6.63 8.20
N ILE A 39 -1.61 7.95 8.04
CA ILE A 39 -1.73 8.93 9.12
C ILE A 39 -3.21 9.22 9.45
N ASP A 40 -4.10 9.13 8.45
CA ASP A 40 -5.50 9.54 8.53
C ASP A 40 -6.51 8.38 8.39
N ASP A 41 -6.07 7.14 8.62
CA ASP A 41 -6.88 5.93 8.48
C ASP A 41 -7.50 5.46 9.80
N ALA A 42 -8.18 6.36 10.52
CA ALA A 42 -8.81 6.02 11.80
C ALA A 42 -9.92 4.95 11.68
N ASP A 43 -10.53 4.81 10.49
CA ASP A 43 -11.54 3.79 10.18
C ASP A 43 -10.92 2.43 9.76
N GLY A 44 -9.60 2.38 9.53
CA GLY A 44 -8.87 1.20 9.10
C GLY A 44 -9.15 0.76 7.66
N ALA A 45 -9.87 1.56 6.86
CA ALA A 45 -10.32 1.17 5.53
C ALA A 45 -9.15 1.09 4.52
N ALA A 46 -8.19 2.02 4.60
CA ALA A 46 -7.01 2.04 3.73
C ALA A 46 -6.03 0.93 4.09
N THR A 47 -5.76 0.73 5.38
CA THR A 47 -4.89 -0.33 5.89
C THR A 47 -5.41 -1.70 5.52
N LYS A 48 -6.74 -1.90 5.56
CA LYS A 48 -7.37 -3.16 5.14
C LYS A 48 -7.10 -3.49 3.66
N LEU A 49 -7.00 -2.50 2.80
CA LEU A 49 -6.75 -2.69 1.36
C LEU A 49 -5.28 -2.99 1.04
N MET A 50 -4.35 -2.85 1.98
CA MET A 50 -2.96 -3.31 1.81
C MET A 50 -2.83 -4.84 1.84
N HIS A 51 -3.85 -5.53 2.34
CA HIS A 51 -3.90 -6.97 2.37
C HIS A 51 -5.12 -7.47 1.63
N TYR A 52 -4.96 -8.60 0.94
CA TYR A 52 -6.08 -9.28 0.29
C TYR A 52 -6.27 -10.65 0.91
N GLN A 53 -7.50 -11.15 0.83
CA GLN A 53 -7.75 -12.54 1.17
C GLN A 53 -7.08 -13.44 0.14
N TYR A 54 -6.09 -14.21 0.60
CA TYR A 54 -5.45 -15.21 -0.23
C TYR A 54 -6.46 -16.30 -0.61
N ARG A 55 -6.35 -16.79 -1.85
CA ARG A 55 -7.16 -17.90 -2.33
C ARG A 55 -6.81 -19.17 -1.55
N SER A 56 -7.80 -19.96 -1.13
CA SER A 56 -7.55 -21.28 -0.50
C SER A 56 -6.72 -22.20 -1.41
N PRO A 57 -5.72 -22.95 -0.89
CA PRO A 57 -5.32 -23.09 0.52
C PRO A 57 -4.21 -22.13 0.97
N TRP A 58 -3.87 -21.12 0.18
CA TRP A 58 -2.71 -20.24 0.40
C TRP A 58 -2.94 -19.28 1.56
N LYS A 59 -1.87 -19.03 2.33
CA LYS A 59 -1.85 -18.11 3.48
C LYS A 59 -0.51 -17.37 3.47
N LEU A 60 -0.52 -16.09 3.85
CA LEU A 60 0.70 -15.38 4.20
C LEU A 60 1.14 -15.87 5.58
N VAL A 61 2.37 -16.36 5.68
CA VAL A 61 2.97 -16.92 6.92
C VAL A 61 3.89 -15.89 7.54
#